data_AF-A0A378FUY7-F1
#
_entry.id   AF-A0A378FUY7-F1
#
_cell.length_a   1.000
_cell.length_b   1.000
_cell.length_c   1.000
_cell.angle_alpha   90.00
_cell.angle_beta   90.00
_cell.angle_gamma   90.00
#
_symmetry.space_group_name_H-M   'P 1'
#
loop_
_entity.id
_entity.type
_entity.pdbx_description
1 polymer ?
#
loop_
_entity_poly.entity_id
_entity_poly.type
_entity_poly.pdbx_seq_one_letter_code
_entity_poly.pdbx_strand_id
1 'polypeptide(L)'
;MNQTQFQKAAGISAGLAARWYPHITAAMKEFGITSAIDQAMFIAQCGHESLGFNRVVENFNYSIAGLADFVRYGQVNAGSGQLPRAQPVGKSVTPGAPAGYRQHCL
;
A
#
# COMPACT_ATOMS: atom_id res chain seq x y z
N MET A 1 -22.83 8.05 4.07
CA MET A 1 -22.69 7.66 2.65
C MET A 1 -23.49 6.39 2.41
N ASN A 2 -24.21 6.27 1.28
CA ASN A 2 -24.89 5.03 0.85
C ASN A 2 -24.05 4.24 -0.19
N GLN A 3 -24.47 3.01 -0.54
CA GLN A 3 -23.69 2.14 -1.44
C GLN A 3 -23.46 2.75 -2.82
N THR A 4 -24.46 3.44 -3.39
CA THR A 4 -24.33 4.11 -4.70
C THR A 4 -23.32 5.25 -4.65
N GLN A 5 -23.29 6.01 -3.55
CA GLN A 5 -22.29 7.06 -3.35
C GLN A 5 -20.89 6.47 -3.21
N PHE A 6 -20.74 5.37 -2.48
CA PHE A 6 -19.47 4.64 -2.38
C PHE A 6 -18.99 4.16 -3.75
N GLN A 7 -19.87 3.53 -4.53
CA GLN A 7 -19.54 3.05 -5.87
C GLN A 7 -19.01 4.17 -6.76
N LYS A 8 -19.66 5.34 -6.74
CA LYS A 8 -19.24 6.51 -7.51
C LYS A 8 -17.94 7.10 -7.00
N ALA A 9 -17.78 7.23 -5.68
CA ALA A 9 -16.57 7.78 -5.07
C ALA A 9 -15.34 6.89 -5.29
N ALA A 10 -15.51 5.56 -5.27
CA ALA A 10 -14.45 4.60 -5.50
C ALA A 10 -14.19 4.30 -6.99
N GLY A 11 -15.11 4.64 -7.89
CA GLY A 11 -14.98 4.35 -9.33
C GLY A 11 -14.99 2.86 -9.65
N ILE A 12 -15.73 2.04 -8.90
CA ILE A 12 -15.71 0.56 -8.99
C ILE A 12 -17.03 -0.02 -9.53
N SER A 13 -16.98 -1.31 -9.92
CA SER A 13 -18.16 -2.05 -10.36
C SER A 13 -19.18 -2.25 -9.23
N ALA A 14 -20.44 -2.48 -9.59
CA ALA A 14 -21.51 -2.71 -8.60
C ALA A 14 -21.24 -3.91 -7.68
N GLY A 15 -20.63 -4.97 -8.21
CA GLY A 15 -20.25 -6.16 -7.42
C GLY A 15 -19.16 -5.85 -6.39
N LEU A 16 -18.12 -5.10 -6.77
CA LEU A 16 -17.09 -4.67 -5.82
C LEU A 16 -17.67 -3.70 -4.78
N ALA A 17 -18.56 -2.79 -5.19
CA ALA A 17 -19.24 -1.90 -4.27
C ALA A 17 -20.07 -2.67 -3.24
N ALA A 18 -20.85 -3.67 -3.66
CA ALA A 18 -21.64 -4.50 -2.77
C ALA A 18 -20.76 -5.27 -1.77
N ARG A 19 -19.63 -5.81 -2.23
CA ARG A 19 -18.67 -6.52 -1.39
C ARG A 19 -18.04 -5.62 -0.32
N TRP A 20 -17.58 -4.44 -0.71
CA TRP A 20 -16.73 -3.61 0.15
C TRP A 20 -17.48 -2.57 1.00
N TYR A 21 -18.66 -2.15 0.55
CA TYR A 21 -19.47 -1.15 1.23
C TYR A 21 -19.69 -1.41 2.74
N PRO A 22 -20.09 -2.63 3.21
CA PRO A 22 -20.31 -2.84 4.63
C PRO A 22 -19.02 -2.70 5.46
N HIS A 23 -17.87 -3.09 4.91
CA HIS A 23 -16.58 -3.02 5.61
C HIS A 23 -16.06 -1.58 5.68
N ILE A 24 -16.14 -0.85 4.58
CA ILE A 24 -15.68 0.55 4.50
C ILE A 24 -16.53 1.45 5.40
N THR A 25 -17.85 1.28 5.39
CA THR A 25 -18.73 2.08 6.24
C THR A 25 -18.61 1.72 7.72
N ALA A 26 -18.37 0.46 8.06
CA ALA A 26 -18.08 0.04 9.43
C ALA A 26 -16.78 0.69 9.94
N ALA A 27 -15.69 0.62 9.16
CA ALA A 27 -14.41 1.22 9.53
C ALA A 27 -14.51 2.76 9.68
N MET A 28 -15.15 3.45 8.73
CA MET A 28 -15.36 4.90 8.84
C MET A 28 -16.15 5.26 10.10
N LYS A 29 -17.16 4.47 10.46
CA LYS A 29 -17.94 4.69 11.68
C LYS A 29 -17.12 4.44 12.95
N GLU A 30 -16.32 3.38 12.97
CA GLU A 30 -15.47 3.01 14.11
C GLU A 30 -14.41 4.06 14.40
N PHE A 31 -13.75 4.59 13.37
CA PHE A 31 -12.66 5.56 13.51
C PHE A 31 -13.12 7.02 13.39
N GLY A 32 -14.42 7.28 13.31
CA GLY A 32 -14.96 8.65 13.28
C GLY A 32 -14.67 9.43 12.00
N ILE A 33 -14.52 8.75 10.85
CA ILE A 33 -14.34 9.38 9.54
C ILE A 33 -15.70 9.86 9.02
N THR A 34 -16.14 11.03 9.48
CA THR A 34 -17.50 11.55 9.24
C THR A 34 -17.57 12.66 8.20
N SER A 35 -16.52 13.47 8.06
CA SER A 35 -16.45 14.55 7.05
C SER A 35 -16.48 13.97 5.64
N ALA A 36 -17.21 14.62 4.73
CA ALA A 36 -17.32 14.16 3.34
C ALA A 36 -15.96 14.17 2.62
N ILE A 37 -15.10 15.15 2.92
CA ILE A 37 -13.75 15.25 2.34
C ILE A 37 -12.88 14.10 2.86
N ASP A 38 -12.91 13.82 4.16
CA ASP A 38 -12.11 12.74 4.75
C ASP A 38 -12.57 11.37 4.25
N GLN A 39 -13.88 11.17 4.07
CA GLN A 39 -14.43 9.96 3.46
C GLN A 39 -13.94 9.79 2.02
N ALA A 40 -13.96 10.85 1.22
CA ALA A 40 -13.48 10.81 -0.16
C ALA A 40 -11.98 10.50 -0.22
N MET A 41 -11.16 11.16 0.60
CA MET A 41 -9.72 10.92 0.70
C MET A 41 -9.41 9.49 1.13
N PHE A 42 -10.11 8.99 2.15
CA PHE A 42 -9.95 7.62 2.63
C PHE A 42 -10.30 6.60 1.53
N ILE A 43 -11.44 6.78 0.85
CA ILE A 43 -11.84 5.91 -0.26
C ILE A 43 -10.81 5.95 -1.40
N ALA A 44 -10.30 7.14 -1.74
CA ALA A 44 -9.31 7.31 -2.80
C ALA A 44 -8.01 6.58 -2.47
N GLN A 45 -7.49 6.75 -1.24
CA GLN A 45 -6.26 6.07 -0.83
C GLN A 45 -6.44 4.56 -0.78
N CYS A 46 -7.52 4.07 -0.14
CA CYS A 46 -7.82 2.64 -0.15
C CYS A 46 -7.95 2.09 -1.57
N GLY A 47 -8.59 2.84 -2.47
CA GLY A 47 -8.69 2.49 -3.88
C GLY A 47 -7.33 2.41 -4.57
N HIS A 48 -6.44 3.37 -4.33
CA HIS A 48 -5.09 3.38 -4.90
C HIS A 48 -4.27 2.15 -4.46
N GLU A 49 -4.16 1.94 -3.14
CA GLU A 49 -3.34 0.86 -2.57
C GLU A 49 -3.86 -0.55 -2.90
N SER A 50 -5.16 -0.68 -3.15
CA SER A 50 -5.80 -1.97 -3.47
C SER A 50 -6.03 -2.22 -4.96
N LEU A 51 -5.51 -1.34 -5.84
CA LEU A 51 -5.77 -1.33 -7.28
C LEU A 51 -7.28 -1.39 -7.61
N GLY A 52 -8.03 -0.46 -7.02
CA GLY A 52 -9.48 -0.34 -7.18
C GLY A 52 -10.24 -1.44 -6.44
N PHE A 53 -9.84 -1.78 -5.22
CA PHE A 53 -10.47 -2.79 -4.36
C PHE A 53 -10.41 -4.23 -4.92
N ASN A 54 -9.42 -4.50 -5.78
CA ASN A 54 -9.21 -5.82 -6.40
C ASN A 54 -8.19 -6.68 -5.65
N ARG A 55 -7.30 -6.08 -4.86
CA ARG A 55 -6.24 -6.79 -4.13
C ARG A 55 -6.27 -6.49 -2.64
N VAL A 56 -5.99 -7.54 -1.86
CA VAL A 56 -5.84 -7.49 -0.38
C VAL A 56 -4.50 -8.06 0.07
N VAL A 57 -3.68 -8.51 -0.87
CA VAL A 57 -2.37 -9.12 -0.63
C VAL A 57 -1.38 -8.48 -1.57
N GLU A 58 -0.23 -8.11 -1.02
CA GLU A 58 0.93 -7.69 -1.80
C GLU A 58 1.54 -8.90 -2.51
N ASN A 59 1.92 -8.75 -3.78
CA ASN A 59 2.59 -9.81 -4.54
C ASN A 59 4.01 -9.36 -4.88
N PHE A 60 5.00 -10.20 -4.57
CA PHE A 60 6.40 -9.99 -4.93
C PHE A 60 6.70 -10.39 -6.41
N ASN A 61 5.78 -10.10 -7.34
CA ASN A 61 5.98 -10.39 -8.76
C ASN A 61 6.63 -9.20 -9.48
N TYR A 62 7.90 -8.94 -9.16
CA TYR A 62 8.70 -7.91 -9.80
C TYR A 62 9.49 -8.47 -10.98
N SER A 63 9.69 -7.64 -12.02
CA SER A 63 10.70 -7.95 -13.05
C SER A 63 12.10 -7.94 -12.45
N ILE A 64 13.09 -8.53 -13.12
CA ILE A 64 14.50 -8.50 -12.66
C ILE A 64 14.97 -7.07 -12.40
N ALA A 65 14.53 -6.10 -13.22
CA ALA A 65 14.81 -4.68 -13.02
C ALA A 65 14.11 -4.12 -11.77
N GLY A 66 12.83 -4.45 -11.54
CA GLY A 66 12.09 -4.01 -10.35
C GLY A 66 12.62 -4.63 -9.04
N LEU A 67 13.26 -5.80 -9.11
CA LEU A 67 13.90 -6.45 -7.97
C LEU A 67 15.28 -5.85 -7.63
N ALA A 68 15.92 -5.18 -8.58
CA ALA A 68 17.29 -4.67 -8.43
C ALA A 68 17.40 -3.63 -7.31
N ASP A 69 16.36 -2.80 -7.11
CA ASP A 69 16.34 -1.81 -6.03
C ASP A 69 16.26 -2.49 -4.66
N PHE A 70 15.43 -3.52 -4.50
CA PHE A 70 15.36 -4.28 -3.25
C PHE A 70 16.70 -4.98 -2.93
N VAL A 71 17.41 -5.49 -3.94
CA VAL A 71 18.77 -6.06 -3.77
C VAL A 71 19.76 -4.96 -3.37
N ARG A 72 19.72 -3.81 -4.06
CA ARG A 72 20.61 -2.66 -3.82
C ARG A 72 20.46 -2.11 -2.40
N TYR A 73 19.23 -2.05 -1.89
CA TYR A 73 18.94 -1.61 -0.52
C TYR A 73 19.06 -2.72 0.52
N GLY A 74 19.51 -3.93 0.13
CA GLY A 74 19.69 -5.06 1.05
C GLY A 74 18.39 -5.59 1.64
N GLN A 75 17.25 -5.32 1.01
CA GLN A 75 15.91 -5.78 1.41
C GLN A 75 15.59 -7.19 0.89
N VAL A 76 16.37 -7.72 -0.07
CA VAL A 76 16.34 -9.12 -0.54
C VAL A 76 17.75 -9.59 -0.87
N ASN A 77 18.05 -10.88 -0.66
CA ASN A 77 19.35 -11.44 -1.02
C ASN A 77 19.41 -11.75 -2.53
N ALA A 78 20.48 -11.33 -3.18
CA ALA A 78 20.73 -11.65 -4.59
C ALA A 78 20.85 -13.18 -4.75
N GLY A 79 19.85 -13.80 -5.40
CA GLY A 79 19.87 -15.22 -5.78
C GLY A 79 18.84 -16.13 -5.09
N SER A 80 18.19 -15.70 -4.00
CA SER A 80 17.23 -16.57 -3.28
C SER A 80 15.78 -16.08 -3.28
N GLY A 81 15.50 -14.85 -3.71
CA GLY A 81 14.15 -14.26 -3.62
C GLY A 81 13.62 -14.17 -2.18
N GLN A 82 14.48 -14.35 -1.18
CA GLN A 82 14.13 -14.37 0.22
C GLN A 82 14.58 -13.08 0.92
N LEU A 83 13.67 -12.56 1.73
CA LEU A 83 13.92 -11.44 2.64
C LEU A 83 15.12 -11.79 3.54
N PRO A 84 16.01 -10.82 3.84
CA PRO A 84 17.12 -11.02 4.74
C PRO A 84 16.60 -11.50 6.09
N ARG A 85 17.16 -12.61 6.57
CA ARG A 85 16.97 -13.01 7.95
C ARG A 85 17.53 -11.88 8.82
N ALA A 86 16.73 -11.36 9.74
CA ALA A 86 17.16 -10.33 10.68
C ALA A 86 18.50 -10.74 11.29
N GLN A 87 19.55 -9.98 10.99
CA GLN A 87 20.84 -10.20 11.62
C GLN A 87 20.72 -9.71 13.07
N PRO A 88 21.19 -10.47 14.07
CA PRO A 88 21.19 -9.99 15.45
C PRO A 88 21.92 -8.65 15.50
N VAL A 89 21.26 -7.66 16.12
CA VAL A 89 21.79 -6.31 16.29
C VAL A 89 23.17 -6.38 16.93
N GLY A 90 24.22 -6.12 16.15
CA GLY A 90 25.58 -6.29 16.68
C GLY A 90 26.75 -6.31 15.70
N LYS A 91 26.57 -5.97 14.42
CA LYS A 91 27.73 -5.73 13.54
C LYS A 91 27.55 -4.42 12.78
N SER A 92 28.39 -3.46 13.13
CA SER A 92 28.53 -2.14 12.54
C SER A 92 28.76 -2.23 11.03
N VAL A 93 27.75 -1.86 10.25
CA VAL A 93 27.92 -1.48 8.85
C VAL A 93 28.36 -0.03 8.83
N THR A 94 29.61 0.22 8.46
CA THR A 94 30.13 1.58 8.20
C THR A 94 29.35 2.25 7.07
N PRO A 95 28.93 3.52 7.20
CA PRO A 95 28.10 4.17 6.20
C PRO A 95 28.98 4.71 5.05
N GLY A 96 28.84 4.11 3.88
CA GLY A 96 29.26 4.70 2.60
C GLY A 96 28.02 4.98 1.75
N ALA A 97 27.28 6.06 2.05
CA ALA A 97 26.13 6.49 1.26
C ALA A 97 26.43 7.87 0.64
N PRO A 98 26.31 8.05 -0.69
CA PRO A 98 26.26 9.37 -1.28
C PRO A 98 24.90 10.02 -0.95
N ALA A 99 24.97 11.29 -0.61
CA ALA A 99 23.84 12.12 -0.24
C ALA A 99 22.85 12.31 -1.41
N GLY A 100 21.57 12.30 -1.07
CA GLY A 100 20.52 12.94 -1.86
C GLY A 100 19.57 11.97 -2.56
N TYR A 101 18.43 11.70 -1.92
CA TYR A 101 17.14 11.86 -2.57
C TYR A 101 16.07 12.02 -1.48
N ARG A 102 15.62 13.27 -1.27
CA ARG A 102 14.37 13.55 -0.55
C ARG A 102 13.25 13.31 -1.55
N GLN A 103 12.49 12.24 -1.38
CA GLN A 103 11.26 12.04 -2.13
C GLN A 103 10.16 12.82 -1.41
N HIS A 104 9.78 13.96 -1.98
CA HIS A 104 8.54 14.65 -1.66
C HIS A 104 7.39 13.74 -2.09
N CYS A 105 6.52 13.40 -1.14
CA CYS A 105 5.18 12.94 -1.44
C CYS A 105 4.41 14.09 -2.09
N LEU A 106 3.88 13.85 -3.29
CA LEU A 106 2.64 14.42 -3.80
C LEU A 106 1.84 13.27 -4.42
#